data_AF-A0A662HIW8-F1
#
_entry.id   AF-A0A662HIW8-F1
#
_cell.length_a   1.000
_cell.length_b   1.000
_cell.length_c   1.000
_cell.angle_alpha   90.00
_cell.angle_beta   90.00
_cell.angle_gamma   90.00
#
_symmetry.space_group_name_H-M   'P 1'
#
loop_
_entity.id
_entity.type
_entity.pdbx_description
1 polymer ?
#
loop_
_entity_poly.entity_id
_entity_poly.type
_entity_poly.pdbx_seq_one_letter_code
_entity_poly.pdbx_strand_id
1 'polypeptide(L)'
;MYILIWINRGFPIINRIVIRKCFTGYTNNLLCIMCYMIFLNSLPYLEEAVYLTNRLGKTDIPTLSISLQYYHVFVRALYLDGLISTSSVERLLALKRDLDVLCNGILNLDILEAISPEPICDIIYVLRGYFFGKGGEILPIVPSMPNTSLICLLSLQPQSTEVDLVIDCRSLPGTSGIPFDIGFLREILDILKLKFDVHLVLDNVSTINDTIVVSPRTDKWGVTAFMNRFRDIAYVSGGSLLRIENTRLNIMNSNMEWFEDLSAGAMYKPPSELDYLKLAFPRLYSHVLDILNELWTSSSTVERLFIERLHEVLGDLTLELYYKLLRYGFILRLPSPGGYVVVPSNKGLRSLLNRKRSTRRGEQ
;
A
#
# COMPACT_ATOMS: atom_id res chain seq x y z
N MET A 1 23.92 37.15 1.50
CA MET A 1 25.16 36.39 1.76
C MET A 1 25.79 36.09 0.41
N TYR A 2 26.90 36.75 0.09
CA TYR A 2 27.58 36.62 -1.21
C TYR A 2 28.51 35.40 -1.19
N ILE A 3 28.54 34.62 -2.27
CA ILE A 3 29.59 33.63 -2.55
C ILE A 3 30.14 33.93 -3.95
N LEU A 4 31.47 34.16 -3.99
CA LEU A 4 32.26 34.34 -5.20
C LEU A 4 32.28 33.05 -6.04
N ILE A 5 32.17 33.19 -7.36
CA ILE A 5 32.39 32.11 -8.33
C ILE A 5 33.81 32.23 -8.86
N TRP A 6 34.60 31.16 -8.71
CA TRP A 6 35.85 30.97 -9.44
C TRP A 6 35.56 30.07 -10.65
N ILE A 7 35.70 30.61 -11.86
CA ILE A 7 35.56 29.88 -13.11
C ILE A 7 36.94 29.37 -13.51
N ASN A 8 37.11 28.07 -13.67
CA ASN A 8 38.21 27.52 -14.45
C ASN A 8 37.69 26.50 -15.47
N ARG A 9 38.16 26.65 -16.70
CA ARG A 9 37.62 26.08 -17.95
C ARG A 9 38.08 24.63 -18.17
N GLY A 10 37.21 23.78 -18.75
CA GLY A 10 37.63 22.59 -19.50
C GLY A 10 36.54 21.51 -19.69
N PHE A 11 36.12 21.31 -20.95
CA PHE A 11 35.34 20.17 -21.51
C PHE A 11 33.79 20.14 -21.36
N PRO A 12 33.05 19.48 -22.30
CA PRO A 12 31.93 20.10 -23.02
C PRO A 12 30.53 19.66 -22.55
N ILE A 13 29.61 20.61 -22.67
CA ILE A 13 28.16 20.55 -22.88
C ILE A 13 27.47 19.19 -22.67
N ILE A 14 26.87 19.01 -21.49
CA ILE A 14 25.56 18.38 -21.34
C ILE A 14 24.70 19.38 -20.55
N ASN A 15 23.77 20.05 -21.24
CA ASN A 15 22.83 20.98 -20.61
C ASN A 15 21.82 20.22 -19.75
N ARG A 16 22.23 19.79 -18.55
CA ARG A 16 21.33 19.56 -17.42
C ARG A 16 20.97 20.94 -16.85
N ILE A 17 19.94 21.57 -17.41
CA ILE A 17 19.41 22.81 -16.83
C ILE A 17 18.67 22.44 -15.55
N VAL A 18 19.32 22.73 -14.44
CA VAL A 18 18.77 22.80 -13.09
C VAL A 18 17.74 23.93 -13.07
N ILE A 19 16.44 23.62 -13.10
CA ILE A 19 15.40 24.56 -12.70
C ILE A 19 15.07 24.28 -11.24
N ARG A 20 15.84 24.88 -10.33
CA ARG A 20 15.51 25.02 -8.91
C ARG A 20 15.35 26.52 -8.62
N LYS A 21 14.21 26.85 -8.00
CA LYS A 21 13.77 28.17 -7.50
C LYS A 21 13.11 29.09 -8.54
N CYS A 22 11.78 29.09 -8.52
CA CYS A 22 10.97 30.28 -8.23
C CYS A 22 9.56 29.82 -7.83
N PHE A 23 8.82 30.69 -7.14
CA PHE A 23 7.43 30.56 -6.66
C PHE A 23 7.24 30.03 -5.23
N THR A 24 7.65 30.87 -4.28
CA THR A 24 6.94 31.03 -3.00
C THR A 24 5.82 32.06 -3.18
N GLY A 25 4.58 31.65 -2.99
CA GLY A 25 3.40 32.52 -2.99
C GLY A 25 2.13 31.68 -2.79
N TYR A 26 1.53 31.82 -1.61
CA TYR A 26 0.36 31.09 -1.10
C TYR A 26 -0.73 30.80 -2.16
N THR A 27 -0.95 29.51 -2.45
CA THR A 27 -2.24 28.82 -2.73
C THR A 27 -1.94 27.36 -3.09
N ASN A 28 -2.52 26.41 -2.34
CA ASN A 28 -2.58 24.95 -2.52
C ASN A 28 -1.44 24.23 -3.28
N ASN A 29 -0.57 23.54 -2.51
CA ASN A 29 0.20 22.33 -2.84
C ASN A 29 0.19 21.89 -4.32
N LEU A 30 0.91 22.63 -5.17
CA LEU A 30 1.08 22.34 -6.60
C LEU A 30 2.13 21.23 -6.80
N LEU A 31 1.69 20.20 -7.51
CA LEU A 31 2.42 19.00 -7.92
C LEU A 31 3.63 19.31 -8.82
N CYS A 32 4.84 18.90 -8.45
CA CYS A 32 5.91 18.68 -9.43
C CYS A 32 5.80 17.25 -9.99
N ILE A 33 4.88 16.99 -10.92
CA ILE A 33 4.77 15.74 -11.72
C ILE A 33 5.70 15.78 -12.95
N MET A 34 6.65 16.72 -13.00
CA MET A 34 7.33 17.17 -14.22
C MET A 34 8.07 16.10 -15.06
N CYS A 35 8.09 14.84 -14.65
CA CYS A 35 8.77 13.75 -15.36
C CYS A 35 7.85 12.60 -15.80
N TYR A 36 6.53 12.69 -15.62
CA TYR A 36 5.60 11.63 -16.03
C TYR A 36 4.77 12.08 -17.24
N MET A 37 4.49 11.14 -18.16
CA MET A 37 3.47 11.37 -19.17
C MET A 37 2.10 11.33 -18.49
N ILE A 38 1.26 12.32 -18.82
CA ILE A 38 -0.08 12.44 -18.25
C ILE A 38 -1.12 12.26 -19.33
N PHE A 39 -2.11 11.42 -19.04
CA PHE A 39 -3.30 11.23 -19.85
C PHE A 39 -4.47 11.96 -19.20
N LEU A 40 -5.18 12.78 -19.98
CA LEU A 40 -6.32 13.55 -19.46
C LEU A 40 -7.65 12.85 -19.74
N ASN A 41 -8.49 12.74 -18.71
CA ASN A 41 -9.88 12.30 -18.69
C ASN A 41 -10.21 10.87 -19.15
N SER A 42 -9.31 10.17 -19.83
CA SER A 42 -9.57 8.80 -20.32
C SER A 42 -8.33 7.92 -20.15
N LEU A 43 -8.54 6.60 -20.03
CA LEU A 43 -7.47 5.61 -19.97
C LEU A 43 -6.91 5.35 -21.39
N PRO A 44 -5.59 5.43 -21.60
CA PRO A 44 -4.98 5.05 -22.87
C PRO A 44 -4.93 3.52 -23.02
N TYR A 45 -5.04 3.03 -24.25
CA TYR A 45 -4.70 1.65 -24.59
C TYR A 45 -3.20 1.55 -24.90
N LEU A 46 -2.49 0.70 -24.17
CA LEU A 46 -1.07 0.39 -24.32
C LEU A 46 -0.92 -1.14 -24.33
N GLU A 47 -0.09 -1.68 -25.24
CA GLU A 47 -0.04 -3.14 -25.50
C GLU A 47 0.54 -3.96 -24.33
N GLU A 48 1.54 -3.43 -23.61
CA GLU A 48 2.19 -4.10 -22.48
C GLU A 48 2.09 -3.24 -21.20
N ALA A 49 0.86 -3.02 -20.73
CA ALA A 49 0.61 -2.15 -19.59
C ALA A 49 -0.14 -2.83 -18.44
N VAL A 50 0.22 -2.44 -17.22
CA VAL A 50 -0.57 -2.70 -16.01
C VAL A 50 -1.32 -1.43 -15.63
N TYR A 51 -2.61 -1.58 -15.36
CA TYR A 51 -3.54 -0.51 -15.02
C TYR A 51 -3.97 -0.63 -13.56
N LEU A 52 -3.83 0.44 -12.78
CA LEU A 52 -4.51 0.58 -11.49
C LEU A 52 -5.77 1.44 -11.70
N THR A 53 -6.94 0.82 -11.85
CA THR A 53 -8.20 1.51 -12.15
C THR A 53 -9.45 0.70 -11.80
N ASN A 54 -10.56 1.39 -11.58
CA ASN A 54 -11.91 0.81 -11.48
C ASN A 54 -12.77 1.04 -12.74
N ARG A 55 -12.15 1.54 -13.82
CA ARG A 55 -12.85 2.05 -15.00
C ARG A 55 -12.75 1.13 -16.22
N LEU A 56 -12.34 -0.12 -16.01
CA LEU A 56 -12.35 -1.18 -17.02
C LEU A 56 -13.31 -2.30 -16.59
N GLY A 57 -13.93 -2.97 -17.57
CA GLY A 57 -15.05 -3.89 -17.33
C GLY A 57 -14.67 -5.23 -16.67
N LYS A 58 -13.36 -5.50 -16.49
CA LYS A 58 -12.84 -6.69 -15.84
C LYS A 58 -11.61 -6.30 -15.03
N THR A 59 -11.57 -6.73 -13.77
CA THR A 59 -10.45 -6.50 -12.85
C THR A 59 -9.88 -7.85 -12.42
N ASP A 60 -8.55 -7.89 -12.37
CA ASP A 60 -7.79 -8.96 -11.75
C ASP A 60 -7.77 -8.80 -10.23
N ILE A 61 -7.36 -9.87 -9.55
CA ILE A 61 -7.32 -9.90 -8.08
C ILE A 61 -5.93 -9.46 -7.65
N PRO A 62 -5.79 -8.34 -6.94
CA PRO A 62 -4.48 -7.82 -6.55
C PRO A 62 -3.83 -8.72 -5.49
N THR A 63 -2.52 -8.55 -5.34
CA THR A 63 -1.73 -9.20 -4.29
C THR A 63 -0.92 -8.18 -3.48
N LEU A 64 -0.80 -8.42 -2.17
CA LEU A 64 -0.01 -7.61 -1.24
C LEU A 64 1.28 -8.32 -0.79
N SER A 65 1.91 -9.06 -1.70
CA SER A 65 3.21 -9.71 -1.49
C SER A 65 4.39 -8.75 -1.77
N ILE A 66 4.49 -7.67 -1.01
CA ILE A 66 5.56 -6.69 -1.15
C ILE A 66 6.84 -7.12 -0.42
N SER A 67 8.00 -6.63 -0.84
CA SER A 67 9.23 -6.80 -0.05
C SER A 67 9.08 -6.13 1.32
N LEU A 68 9.54 -6.82 2.39
CA LEU A 68 9.48 -6.29 3.75
C LEU A 68 10.29 -4.99 3.92
N GLN A 69 11.24 -4.67 3.04
CA GLN A 69 11.88 -3.34 3.06
C GLN A 69 10.87 -2.19 2.96
N TYR A 70 9.74 -2.42 2.29
CA TYR A 70 8.62 -1.48 2.15
C TYR A 70 7.51 -1.69 3.19
N TYR A 71 7.73 -2.51 4.23
CA TYR A 71 6.70 -2.76 5.26
C TYR A 71 6.25 -1.48 5.97
N HIS A 72 7.17 -0.53 6.20
CA HIS A 72 6.83 0.76 6.80
C HIS A 72 5.90 1.59 5.89
N VAL A 73 6.10 1.51 4.58
CA VAL A 73 5.23 2.12 3.57
C VAL A 73 3.84 1.50 3.64
N PHE A 74 3.75 0.16 3.76
CA PHE A 74 2.49 -0.56 3.98
C PHE A 74 1.73 -0.09 5.22
N VAL A 75 2.38 -0.02 6.37
CA VAL A 75 1.75 0.48 7.59
C VAL A 75 1.26 1.93 7.42
N ARG A 76 2.01 2.77 6.71
CA ARG A 76 1.60 4.14 6.42
C ARG A 76 0.37 4.22 5.53
N ALA A 77 0.23 3.38 4.50
CA ALA A 77 -0.99 3.35 3.70
C ALA A 77 -2.22 2.97 4.52
N LEU A 78 -2.11 1.96 5.40
CA LEU A 78 -3.21 1.60 6.30
C LEU A 78 -3.64 2.78 7.16
N TYR A 79 -2.68 3.58 7.63
CA TYR A 79 -2.97 4.79 8.41
C TYR A 79 -3.65 5.88 7.56
N LEU A 80 -3.15 6.12 6.34
CA LEU A 80 -3.72 7.12 5.42
C LEU A 80 -5.13 6.75 4.95
N ASP A 81 -5.42 5.46 4.82
CA ASP A 81 -6.75 4.93 4.54
C ASP A 81 -7.66 4.93 5.78
N GLY A 82 -7.16 5.36 6.95
CA GLY A 82 -7.93 5.42 8.19
C GLY A 82 -8.25 4.05 8.80
N LEU A 83 -7.61 2.98 8.33
CA LEU A 83 -7.82 1.62 8.83
C LEU A 83 -7.18 1.41 10.21
N ILE A 84 -6.12 2.15 10.52
CA ILE A 84 -5.40 2.04 11.79
C ILE A 84 -5.16 3.42 12.42
N SER A 85 -5.07 3.44 13.75
CA SER A 85 -4.71 4.63 14.52
C SER A 85 -3.19 4.85 14.58
N THR A 86 -2.76 6.06 14.97
CA THR A 86 -1.34 6.36 15.24
C THR A 86 -0.73 5.41 16.28
N SER A 87 -1.48 5.04 17.33
CA SER A 87 -1.01 4.08 18.34
C SER A 87 -0.84 2.65 17.79
N SER A 88 -1.57 2.31 16.72
CA SER A 88 -1.46 1.02 16.05
C SER A 88 -0.26 0.96 15.09
N VAL A 89 0.15 2.11 14.53
CA VAL A 89 1.33 2.21 13.66
C VAL A 89 2.59 1.72 14.38
N GLU A 90 2.87 2.22 15.58
CA GLU A 90 4.05 1.81 16.35
C GLU A 90 4.06 0.31 16.64
N ARG A 91 2.90 -0.24 17.03
CA ARG A 91 2.74 -1.67 17.32
C ARG A 91 3.02 -2.53 16.09
N LEU A 92 2.48 -2.14 14.93
CA LEU A 92 2.70 -2.84 13.67
C LEU A 92 4.16 -2.73 13.21
N LEU A 93 4.76 -1.54 13.25
CA LEU A 93 6.15 -1.34 12.85
C LEU A 93 7.11 -2.18 13.70
N ALA A 94 6.83 -2.31 15.00
CA ALA A 94 7.62 -3.16 15.85
C ALA A 94 7.66 -4.62 15.35
N LEU A 95 6.58 -5.13 14.70
CA LEU A 95 6.49 -6.54 14.25
C LEU A 95 7.47 -6.86 13.13
N LYS A 96 8.14 -5.85 12.55
CA LYS A 96 9.06 -6.01 11.43
C LYS A 96 10.10 -7.12 11.65
N ARG A 97 10.72 -7.19 12.83
CA ARG A 97 11.73 -8.21 13.14
C ARG A 97 11.15 -9.62 13.12
N ASP A 98 9.94 -9.79 13.64
CA ASP A 98 9.25 -11.07 13.67
C ASP A 98 8.83 -11.50 12.25
N LEU A 99 8.35 -10.54 11.44
CA LEU A 99 8.03 -10.77 10.03
C LEU A 99 9.27 -11.14 9.20
N ASP A 100 10.43 -10.55 9.47
CA ASP A 100 11.67 -10.91 8.77
C ASP A 100 12.05 -12.38 9.00
N VAL A 101 11.80 -12.89 10.21
CA VAL A 101 12.06 -14.30 10.56
C VAL A 101 10.98 -15.23 10.00
N LEU A 102 9.71 -14.81 10.02
CA LEU A 102 8.58 -15.68 9.66
C LEU A 102 8.26 -15.68 8.16
N CYS A 103 8.53 -14.60 7.43
CA CYS A 103 8.05 -14.40 6.06
C CYS A 103 9.15 -14.38 5.00
N ASN A 104 10.41 -14.71 5.35
CA ASN A 104 11.54 -14.80 4.41
C ASN A 104 11.71 -13.55 3.50
N GLY A 105 11.48 -12.35 4.03
CA GLY A 105 11.71 -11.09 3.32
C GLY A 105 10.55 -10.56 2.47
N ILE A 106 9.45 -11.30 2.33
CA ILE A 106 8.23 -10.86 1.59
C ILE A 106 7.06 -10.80 2.57
N LEU A 107 6.23 -9.76 2.50
CA LEU A 107 5.05 -9.62 3.35
C LEU A 107 4.06 -10.76 3.08
N ASN A 108 3.66 -11.45 4.13
CA ASN A 108 2.61 -12.45 4.11
C ASN A 108 1.48 -12.01 5.06
N LEU A 109 0.29 -11.75 4.50
CA LEU A 109 -0.86 -11.28 5.26
C LEU A 109 -1.41 -12.33 6.23
N ASP A 110 -1.29 -13.63 5.93
CA ASP A 110 -1.71 -14.69 6.86
C ASP A 110 -0.85 -14.66 8.13
N ILE A 111 0.46 -14.50 7.97
CA ILE A 111 1.39 -14.38 9.10
C ILE A 111 1.15 -13.07 9.84
N LEU A 112 1.01 -11.96 9.12
CA LEU A 112 0.73 -10.66 9.73
C LEU A 112 -0.55 -10.68 10.56
N GLU A 113 -1.64 -11.28 10.06
CA GLU A 113 -2.88 -11.48 10.80
C GLU A 113 -2.63 -12.29 12.09
N ALA A 114 -1.91 -13.41 11.96
CA ALA A 114 -1.62 -14.31 13.07
C ALA A 114 -0.78 -13.66 14.18
N ILE A 115 0.11 -12.73 13.87
CA ILE A 115 0.96 -12.04 14.87
C ILE A 115 0.46 -10.65 15.28
N SER A 116 -0.55 -10.09 14.61
CA SER A 116 -1.10 -8.78 14.95
C SER A 116 -2.11 -8.88 16.10
N PRO A 117 -2.06 -8.01 17.12
CA PRO A 117 -3.06 -8.03 18.20
C PRO A 117 -4.44 -7.54 17.71
N GLU A 118 -5.49 -7.74 18.50
CA GLU A 118 -6.80 -7.14 18.24
C GLU A 118 -6.76 -5.61 18.47
N PRO A 119 -7.50 -4.80 17.68
CA PRO A 119 -8.38 -5.19 16.56
C PRO A 119 -7.66 -5.35 15.22
N ILE A 120 -6.33 -5.21 15.18
CA ILE A 120 -5.53 -5.16 13.96
C ILE A 120 -5.62 -6.47 13.17
N CYS A 121 -5.63 -7.63 13.84
CA CYS A 121 -5.82 -8.90 13.13
C CYS A 121 -7.11 -8.95 12.30
N ASP A 122 -8.21 -8.35 12.78
CA ASP A 122 -9.48 -8.34 12.07
C ASP A 122 -9.43 -7.40 10.85
N ILE A 123 -8.64 -6.31 10.93
CA ILE A 123 -8.35 -5.46 9.78
C ILE A 123 -7.56 -6.23 8.72
N ILE A 124 -6.53 -6.99 9.11
CA ILE A 124 -5.74 -7.80 8.16
C ILE A 124 -6.58 -8.93 7.56
N TYR A 125 -7.51 -9.51 8.31
CA TYR A 125 -8.50 -10.45 7.79
C TYR A 125 -9.31 -9.82 6.66
N VAL A 126 -9.81 -8.58 6.82
CA VAL A 126 -10.51 -7.88 5.74
C VAL A 126 -9.61 -7.66 4.52
N LEU A 127 -8.35 -7.26 4.72
CA LEU A 127 -7.39 -7.06 3.62
C LEU A 127 -7.18 -8.34 2.81
N ARG A 128 -7.03 -9.50 3.47
CA ARG A 128 -6.90 -10.79 2.76
C ARG A 128 -8.10 -11.09 1.88
N GLY A 129 -9.28 -10.53 2.18
CA GLY A 129 -10.46 -10.72 1.35
C GLY A 129 -10.45 -9.94 0.04
N TYR A 130 -9.60 -8.92 -0.09
CA TYR A 130 -9.39 -8.14 -1.31
C TYR A 130 -8.08 -8.48 -2.04
N PHE A 131 -7.03 -8.85 -1.30
CA PHE A 131 -5.67 -9.00 -1.82
C PHE A 131 -5.17 -10.46 -1.79
N PHE A 132 -5.95 -11.40 -2.35
CA PHE A 132 -5.65 -12.84 -2.34
C PHE A 132 -5.20 -13.41 -3.69
N GLY A 133 -5.03 -12.55 -4.71
CA GLY A 133 -4.71 -12.97 -6.05
C GLY A 133 -3.22 -13.14 -6.30
N LYS A 134 -2.84 -13.16 -7.57
CA LYS A 134 -1.44 -13.12 -8.03
C LYS A 134 -1.06 -11.78 -8.64
N GLY A 135 -1.96 -10.79 -8.61
CA GLY A 135 -1.87 -9.61 -9.47
C GLY A 135 -2.48 -9.88 -10.84
N GLY A 136 -2.07 -9.08 -11.83
CA GLY A 136 -2.61 -9.12 -13.18
C GLY A 136 -2.33 -7.80 -13.90
N GLU A 137 -3.04 -7.59 -15.00
CA GLU A 137 -2.90 -6.40 -15.85
C GLU A 137 -3.87 -5.30 -15.41
N ILE A 138 -5.04 -5.63 -14.86
CA ILE A 138 -6.02 -4.63 -14.46
C ILE A 138 -6.31 -4.76 -12.96
N LEU A 139 -5.64 -3.96 -12.15
CA LEU A 139 -5.75 -3.97 -10.70
C LEU A 139 -6.79 -2.94 -10.23
N PRO A 140 -7.74 -3.33 -9.36
CA PRO A 140 -8.76 -2.42 -8.86
C PRO A 140 -8.21 -1.51 -7.75
N ILE A 141 -8.77 -0.29 -7.67
CA ILE A 141 -8.66 0.58 -6.51
C ILE A 141 -9.77 0.21 -5.53
N VAL A 142 -9.44 -0.48 -4.44
CA VAL A 142 -10.42 -0.89 -3.44
C VAL A 142 -11.04 0.36 -2.77
N PRO A 143 -12.37 0.52 -2.79
CA PRO A 143 -13.03 1.62 -2.10
C PRO A 143 -12.65 1.65 -0.62
N SER A 144 -12.45 2.86 -0.08
CA SER A 144 -11.97 3.09 1.30
C SER A 144 -10.54 2.58 1.59
N MET A 145 -9.83 1.99 0.62
CA MET A 145 -8.43 1.57 0.76
C MET A 145 -7.56 1.99 -0.45
N PRO A 146 -7.68 3.23 -0.95
CA PRO A 146 -6.97 3.65 -2.16
C PRO A 146 -5.44 3.62 -1.98
N ASN A 147 -4.90 4.07 -0.84
CA ASN A 147 -3.45 4.07 -0.62
C ASN A 147 -2.90 2.65 -0.47
N THR A 148 -3.66 1.74 0.15
CA THR A 148 -3.31 0.32 0.25
C THR A 148 -3.36 -0.37 -1.12
N SER A 149 -4.34 0.00 -1.95
CA SER A 149 -4.40 -0.45 -3.35
C SER A 149 -3.20 0.03 -4.16
N LEU A 150 -2.76 1.27 -3.94
CA LEU A 150 -1.55 1.80 -4.60
C LEU A 150 -0.29 1.01 -4.23
N ILE A 151 -0.17 0.56 -2.97
CA ILE A 151 0.98 -0.25 -2.53
C ILE A 151 1.05 -1.61 -3.21
N CYS A 152 -0.08 -2.19 -3.64
CA CYS A 152 -0.06 -3.51 -4.27
C CYS A 152 0.82 -3.53 -5.54
N LEU A 153 1.02 -2.37 -6.18
CA LEU A 153 1.93 -2.20 -7.31
C LEU A 153 3.38 -2.52 -6.97
N LEU A 154 3.80 -2.37 -5.70
CA LEU A 154 5.15 -2.74 -5.25
C LEU A 154 5.37 -4.26 -5.23
N SER A 155 4.30 -5.06 -5.27
CA SER A 155 4.37 -6.53 -5.40
C SER A 155 4.68 -6.98 -6.82
N LEU A 156 4.47 -6.11 -7.82
CA LEU A 156 4.67 -6.43 -9.22
C LEU A 156 6.15 -6.65 -9.51
N GLN A 157 6.43 -7.74 -10.21
CA GLN A 157 7.74 -8.02 -10.79
C GLN A 157 7.62 -7.81 -12.30
N PRO A 158 8.39 -6.89 -12.90
CA PRO A 158 8.37 -6.73 -14.34
C PRO A 158 8.83 -8.04 -15.00
N GLN A 159 8.05 -8.54 -15.96
CA GLN A 159 8.43 -9.73 -16.74
C GLN A 159 9.41 -9.37 -17.88
N SER A 160 9.37 -8.12 -18.33
CA SER A 160 10.23 -7.50 -19.35
C SER A 160 10.76 -6.15 -18.84
N THR A 161 11.78 -5.59 -19.49
CA THR A 161 12.38 -4.29 -19.13
C THR A 161 11.51 -3.07 -19.42
N GLU A 162 10.37 -3.21 -20.11
CA GLU A 162 9.58 -2.10 -20.67
C GLU A 162 8.07 -2.27 -20.42
N VAL A 163 7.66 -2.67 -19.21
CA VAL A 163 6.22 -2.69 -18.86
C VAL A 163 5.77 -1.29 -18.44
N ASP A 164 4.74 -0.77 -19.10
CA ASP A 164 4.08 0.49 -18.75
C ASP A 164 3.19 0.29 -17.52
N LEU A 165 3.19 1.29 -16.62
CA LEU A 165 2.33 1.30 -15.44
C LEU A 165 1.42 2.52 -15.47
N VAL A 166 0.14 2.31 -15.72
CA VAL A 166 -0.88 3.36 -15.80
C VAL A 166 -1.64 3.43 -14.48
N ILE A 167 -1.54 4.56 -13.78
CA ILE A 167 -2.22 4.80 -12.51
C ILE A 167 -3.37 5.78 -12.73
N ASP A 168 -4.59 5.32 -12.52
CA ASP A 168 -5.79 6.15 -12.63
C ASP A 168 -5.99 6.99 -11.36
N CYS A 169 -5.62 8.26 -11.46
CA CYS A 169 -5.74 9.24 -10.38
C CYS A 169 -7.01 10.09 -10.53
N ARG A 170 -7.90 9.75 -11.46
CA ARG A 170 -9.22 10.41 -11.59
C ARG A 170 -10.06 10.15 -10.34
N SER A 171 -10.99 11.06 -10.09
CA SER A 171 -11.93 10.93 -8.98
C SER A 171 -12.72 9.63 -9.08
N LEU A 172 -12.94 8.98 -7.92
CA LEU A 172 -13.78 7.78 -7.85
C LEU A 172 -15.27 8.18 -7.86
N PRO A 173 -16.18 7.32 -8.32
CA PRO A 173 -17.61 7.61 -8.28
C PRO A 173 -18.07 8.02 -6.87
N GLY A 174 -18.70 9.20 -6.76
CA GLY A 174 -19.18 9.74 -5.49
C GLY A 174 -18.13 10.45 -4.63
N THR A 175 -16.89 10.58 -5.08
CA THR A 175 -15.85 11.37 -4.41
C THR A 175 -15.37 12.53 -5.29
N SER A 176 -14.78 13.54 -4.66
CA SER A 176 -14.16 14.68 -5.35
C SER A 176 -12.64 14.65 -5.19
N GLY A 177 -11.91 14.85 -6.28
CA GLY A 177 -10.44 14.92 -6.27
C GLY A 177 -9.74 13.57 -6.40
N ILE A 178 -8.41 13.61 -6.31
CA ILE A 178 -7.54 12.44 -6.45
C ILE A 178 -7.81 11.44 -5.32
N PRO A 179 -7.92 10.13 -5.58
CA PRO A 179 -8.27 9.14 -4.56
C PRO A 179 -7.14 8.86 -3.55
N PHE A 180 -5.89 9.23 -3.87
CA PHE A 180 -4.70 8.95 -3.06
C PHE A 180 -4.24 10.18 -2.27
N ASP A 181 -3.54 9.96 -1.15
CA ASP A 181 -2.75 11.03 -0.52
C ASP A 181 -1.60 11.45 -1.46
N ILE A 182 -1.49 12.74 -1.74
CA ILE A 182 -0.57 13.26 -2.76
C ILE A 182 0.90 13.05 -2.36
N GLY A 183 1.22 13.26 -1.08
CA GLY A 183 2.59 13.10 -0.57
C GLY A 183 3.03 11.63 -0.63
N PHE A 184 2.11 10.73 -0.30
CA PHE A 184 2.29 9.30 -0.37
C PHE A 184 2.39 8.79 -1.82
N LEU A 185 1.50 9.24 -2.71
CA LEU A 185 1.55 8.91 -4.14
C LEU A 185 2.93 9.22 -4.72
N ARG A 186 3.48 10.41 -4.44
CA ARG A 186 4.81 10.79 -4.91
C ARG A 186 5.91 9.83 -4.46
N GLU A 187 5.89 9.43 -3.20
CA GLU A 187 6.87 8.48 -2.66
C GLU A 187 6.78 7.13 -3.36
N ILE A 188 5.57 6.64 -3.62
CA ILE A 188 5.35 5.38 -4.35
C ILE A 188 5.82 5.49 -5.80
N LEU A 189 5.49 6.60 -6.49
CA LEU A 189 5.95 6.83 -7.86
C LEU A 189 7.48 6.88 -7.95
N ASP A 190 8.15 7.48 -6.96
CA ASP A 190 9.61 7.53 -6.89
C ASP A 190 10.25 6.14 -6.76
N ILE A 191 9.55 5.18 -6.16
CA ILE A 191 9.97 3.76 -6.08
C ILE A 191 9.67 3.02 -7.38
N LEU A 192 8.47 3.22 -7.94
CA LEU A 192 7.99 2.50 -9.12
C LEU A 192 8.75 2.87 -10.40
N LYS A 193 9.13 4.14 -10.57
CA LYS A 193 9.90 4.61 -11.74
C LYS A 193 11.29 3.99 -11.87
N LEU A 194 11.77 3.30 -10.83
CA LEU A 194 13.02 2.54 -10.89
C LEU A 194 12.83 1.20 -11.62
N LYS A 195 11.59 0.80 -11.90
CA LYS A 195 11.20 -0.50 -12.43
C LYS A 195 10.27 -0.46 -13.63
N PHE A 196 9.46 0.60 -13.75
CA PHE A 196 8.42 0.74 -14.76
C PHE A 196 8.49 2.13 -15.40
N ASP A 197 8.01 2.26 -16.64
CA ASP A 197 7.62 3.58 -17.16
C ASP A 197 6.22 3.90 -16.63
N VAL A 198 6.09 5.01 -15.90
CA VAL A 198 4.89 5.28 -15.10
C VAL A 198 4.11 6.43 -15.71
N HIS A 199 2.83 6.18 -15.94
CA HIS A 199 1.88 7.10 -16.57
C HIS A 199 0.74 7.41 -15.60
N LEU A 200 0.30 8.66 -15.56
CA LEU A 200 -0.80 9.08 -14.70
C LEU A 200 -2.02 9.48 -15.52
N VAL A 201 -3.20 9.06 -15.10
CA VAL A 201 -4.47 9.53 -15.67
C VAL A 201 -5.14 10.52 -14.72
N LEU A 202 -5.50 11.71 -15.19
CA LEU A 202 -6.05 12.79 -14.37
C LEU A 202 -7.29 13.42 -15.02
N ASP A 203 -8.23 13.89 -14.20
CA ASP A 203 -9.40 14.65 -14.67
C ASP A 203 -8.98 16.05 -15.14
N ASN A 204 -8.01 16.65 -14.45
CA ASN A 204 -7.46 17.93 -14.77
C ASN A 204 -5.96 18.00 -14.43
N VAL A 205 -5.28 18.94 -15.08
CA VAL A 205 -3.90 19.27 -14.77
C VAL A 205 -3.84 20.73 -14.36
N SER A 206 -3.32 20.98 -13.16
CA SER A 206 -3.11 22.31 -12.59
C SER A 206 -1.65 22.79 -12.68
N THR A 207 -0.74 21.91 -13.10
CA THR A 207 0.69 22.18 -13.25
C THR A 207 1.22 21.84 -14.63
N ILE A 208 2.14 22.65 -15.13
CA ILE A 208 2.82 22.38 -16.40
C ILE A 208 3.67 21.10 -16.27
N ASN A 209 3.43 20.12 -17.15
CA ASN A 209 4.25 18.91 -17.30
C ASN A 209 4.79 18.80 -18.73
N ASP A 210 5.91 18.09 -18.87
CA ASP A 210 6.67 18.04 -20.13
C ASP A 210 5.89 17.37 -21.25
N THR A 211 5.05 16.36 -20.94
CA THR A 211 4.24 15.63 -21.92
C THR A 211 2.84 15.35 -21.37
N ILE A 212 1.80 15.80 -22.09
CA ILE A 212 0.39 15.58 -21.75
C ILE A 212 -0.36 15.12 -22.99
N VAL A 213 -1.10 14.02 -22.88
CA VAL A 213 -1.97 13.50 -23.93
C VAL A 213 -3.42 13.83 -23.55
N VAL A 214 -4.07 14.61 -24.41
CA VAL A 214 -5.44 15.08 -24.21
C VAL A 214 -6.40 14.10 -24.88
N SER A 215 -7.22 13.38 -24.10
CA SER A 215 -8.21 12.49 -24.70
C SER A 215 -9.28 13.24 -25.48
N PRO A 216 -9.92 12.60 -26.48
CA PRO A 216 -11.05 13.17 -27.21
C PRO A 216 -12.20 13.65 -26.32
N ARG A 217 -12.35 13.07 -25.12
CA ARG A 217 -13.39 13.39 -24.14
C ARG A 217 -13.05 14.59 -23.25
N THR A 218 -11.83 15.12 -23.33
CA THR A 218 -11.40 16.24 -22.50
C THR A 218 -12.10 17.52 -22.92
N ASP A 219 -12.86 18.11 -21.99
CA ASP A 219 -13.40 19.45 -22.17
C ASP A 219 -12.27 20.50 -22.15
N LYS A 220 -12.52 21.66 -22.77
CA LYS A 220 -11.60 22.81 -22.88
C LYS A 220 -11.09 23.29 -21.51
N TRP A 221 -11.84 23.03 -20.44
CA TRP A 221 -11.50 23.38 -19.06
C TRP A 221 -10.57 22.37 -18.36
N GLY A 222 -10.39 21.16 -18.90
CA GLY A 222 -9.51 20.13 -18.32
C GLY A 222 -8.01 20.45 -18.40
N VAL A 223 -7.64 21.43 -19.25
CA VAL A 223 -6.25 21.90 -19.47
C VAL A 223 -6.03 23.26 -18.77
N THR A 224 -6.70 23.49 -17.65
CA THR A 224 -6.74 24.77 -16.93
C THR A 224 -5.35 25.31 -16.55
N ALA A 225 -4.36 24.44 -16.31
CA ALA A 225 -2.96 24.84 -16.08
C ALA A 225 -2.35 25.71 -17.19
N PHE A 226 -2.77 25.51 -18.44
CA PHE A 226 -2.19 26.18 -19.60
C PHE A 226 -2.97 27.44 -19.99
N MET A 227 -4.22 27.57 -19.53
CA MET A 227 -5.16 28.61 -20.00
C MET A 227 -4.63 30.02 -19.81
N ASN A 228 -3.87 30.25 -18.75
CA ASN A 228 -3.30 31.55 -18.40
C ASN A 228 -1.84 31.73 -18.81
N ARG A 229 -1.20 30.73 -19.43
CA ARG A 229 0.25 30.72 -19.67
C ARG A 229 0.65 30.60 -21.14
N PHE A 230 -0.16 29.97 -21.99
CA PHE A 230 0.13 29.83 -23.41
C PHE A 230 -1.07 30.26 -24.25
N ARG A 231 -0.87 31.25 -25.12
CA ARG A 231 -1.92 31.71 -26.06
C ARG A 231 -2.35 30.58 -27.01
N ASP A 232 -1.43 29.67 -27.30
CA ASP A 232 -1.62 28.56 -28.22
C ASP A 232 -2.59 27.49 -27.69
N ILE A 233 -2.99 27.57 -26.41
CA ILE A 233 -3.97 26.64 -25.83
C ILE A 233 -5.34 26.70 -26.54
N ALA A 234 -5.67 27.83 -27.18
CA ALA A 234 -6.89 27.97 -27.97
C ALA A 234 -6.99 26.94 -29.10
N TYR A 235 -5.86 26.36 -29.52
CA TYR A 235 -5.77 25.35 -30.58
C TYR A 235 -5.74 23.91 -30.04
N VAL A 236 -5.76 23.71 -28.72
CA VAL A 236 -5.80 22.36 -28.13
C VAL A 236 -7.18 21.76 -28.36
N SER A 237 -7.20 20.58 -28.97
CA SER A 237 -8.41 19.82 -29.22
C SER A 237 -8.28 18.42 -28.61
N GLY A 238 -9.42 17.75 -28.41
CA GLY A 238 -9.42 16.35 -27.99
C GLY A 238 -8.63 15.49 -28.99
N GLY A 239 -7.75 14.63 -28.47
CA GLY A 239 -6.81 13.84 -29.28
C GLY A 239 -5.45 14.51 -29.52
N SER A 240 -5.15 15.65 -28.88
CA SER A 240 -3.86 16.33 -28.99
C SER A 240 -2.80 15.76 -28.05
N LEU A 241 -1.56 15.68 -28.50
CA LEU A 241 -0.35 15.53 -27.70
C LEU A 241 0.26 16.92 -27.46
N LEU A 242 0.43 17.30 -26.21
CA LEU A 242 1.04 18.54 -25.77
C LEU A 242 2.43 18.24 -25.24
N ARG A 243 3.45 18.83 -25.86
CA ARG A 243 4.85 18.69 -25.42
C ARG A 243 5.48 20.04 -25.20
N ILE A 244 6.25 20.17 -24.12
CA ILE A 244 6.95 21.41 -23.80
C ILE A 244 8.41 21.25 -24.17
N GLU A 245 8.82 21.98 -25.19
CA GLU A 245 10.19 21.98 -25.68
C GLU A 245 10.73 23.40 -25.64
N ASN A 246 11.84 23.63 -24.93
CA ASN A 246 12.49 24.93 -24.84
C ASN A 246 11.52 26.07 -24.46
N THR A 247 10.67 25.82 -23.45
CA THR A 247 9.62 26.73 -22.94
C THR A 247 8.49 27.08 -23.92
N ARG A 248 8.39 26.39 -25.06
CA ARG A 248 7.26 26.50 -26.00
C ARG A 248 6.35 25.28 -25.93
N LEU A 249 5.07 25.51 -26.16
CA LEU A 249 4.07 24.47 -26.27
C LEU A 249 4.01 23.99 -27.73
N ASN A 250 4.39 22.74 -27.96
CA ASN A 250 4.17 22.05 -29.22
C ASN A 250 2.89 21.23 -29.12
N ILE A 251 1.97 21.44 -30.06
CA ILE A 251 0.70 20.72 -30.17
C ILE A 251 0.81 19.78 -31.37
N MET A 252 0.67 18.49 -31.13
CA MET A 252 0.71 17.44 -32.14
C MET A 252 -0.58 16.64 -32.09
N ASN A 253 -0.92 15.91 -33.16
CA ASN A 253 -2.00 14.92 -33.07
C ASN A 253 -1.48 13.66 -32.38
N SER A 254 -2.24 13.14 -31.41
CA SER A 254 -2.00 11.82 -30.86
C SER A 254 -2.83 10.80 -31.66
N ASN A 255 -2.19 9.73 -32.13
CA ASN A 255 -2.87 8.55 -32.69
C ASN A 255 -3.16 7.53 -31.59
N MET A 256 -3.40 7.99 -30.36
CA MET A 256 -3.58 7.15 -29.19
C MET A 256 -4.98 6.55 -29.19
N GLU A 257 -5.07 5.24 -28.93
CA GLU A 257 -6.33 4.55 -28.69
C GLU A 257 -6.75 4.68 -27.22
N TRP A 258 -8.05 4.69 -26.95
CA TRP A 258 -8.59 4.95 -25.61
C TRP A 258 -9.60 3.88 -25.24
N PHE A 259 -9.57 3.46 -23.98
CA PHE A 259 -10.61 2.59 -23.45
C PHE A 259 -11.93 3.34 -23.23
N GLU A 260 -13.03 2.62 -23.36
CA GLU A 260 -14.31 3.07 -22.83
C GLU A 260 -14.36 2.84 -21.31
N ASP A 261 -14.76 3.87 -20.57
CA ASP A 261 -14.98 3.75 -19.14
C ASP A 261 -16.14 2.77 -18.88
N LEU A 262 -15.81 1.61 -18.31
CA LEU A 262 -16.74 0.60 -17.79
C LEU A 262 -16.54 0.50 -16.27
N SER A 263 -17.53 0.07 -15.50
CA SER A 263 -17.34 -0.08 -14.05
C SER A 263 -17.23 -1.55 -13.67
N ALA A 264 -16.07 -1.93 -13.13
CA ALA A 264 -15.90 -3.14 -12.36
C ALA A 264 -15.50 -2.78 -10.94
N GLY A 265 -16.19 -3.36 -9.96
CA GLY A 265 -15.83 -3.23 -8.55
C GLY A 265 -14.63 -4.09 -8.17
N ALA A 266 -14.00 -3.78 -7.05
CA ALA A 266 -13.05 -4.69 -6.43
C ALA A 266 -13.78 -5.96 -5.97
N MET A 267 -13.26 -7.14 -6.31
CA MET A 267 -13.84 -8.39 -5.86
C MET A 267 -13.47 -8.65 -4.39
N TYR A 268 -14.46 -9.02 -3.57
CA TYR A 268 -14.26 -9.46 -2.20
C TYR A 268 -14.60 -10.94 -2.05
N LYS A 269 -13.72 -11.70 -1.39
CA LYS A 269 -13.98 -13.08 -0.98
C LYS A 269 -13.64 -13.23 0.50
N PRO A 270 -14.58 -13.68 1.36
CA PRO A 270 -14.27 -13.95 2.76
C PRO A 270 -13.07 -14.90 2.90
N PRO A 271 -11.99 -14.50 3.61
CA PRO A 271 -10.83 -15.36 3.82
C PRO A 271 -11.17 -16.60 4.65
N SER A 272 -10.42 -17.67 4.41
CA SER A 272 -10.45 -18.85 5.28
C SER A 272 -9.83 -18.53 6.64
N GLU A 273 -10.44 -19.09 7.69
CA GLU A 273 -9.90 -19.11 9.04
C GLU A 273 -8.48 -19.69 9.08
N LEU A 274 -7.61 -19.11 9.89
CA LEU A 274 -6.22 -19.50 10.04
C LEU A 274 -5.97 -20.19 11.39
N ASP A 275 -4.98 -21.07 11.43
CA ASP A 275 -4.37 -21.50 12.69
C ASP A 275 -3.30 -20.48 13.10
N TYR A 276 -3.71 -19.47 13.86
CA TYR A 276 -2.82 -18.38 14.31
C TYR A 276 -1.65 -18.89 15.14
N LEU A 277 -1.83 -19.91 15.97
CA LEU A 277 -0.75 -20.43 16.81
C LEU A 277 0.33 -21.09 15.96
N LYS A 278 -0.09 -21.86 14.94
CA LYS A 278 0.86 -22.53 14.03
C LYS A 278 1.66 -21.52 13.20
N LEU A 279 1.02 -20.44 12.76
CA LEU A 279 1.69 -19.38 12.00
C LEU A 279 2.60 -18.50 12.86
N ALA A 280 2.16 -18.13 14.07
CA ALA A 280 2.93 -17.27 14.97
C ALA A 280 4.08 -18.01 15.67
N PHE A 281 3.92 -19.30 15.95
CA PHE A 281 4.88 -20.10 16.72
C PHE A 281 5.18 -21.45 16.06
N PRO A 282 5.68 -21.48 14.82
CA PRO A 282 5.82 -22.73 14.05
C PRO A 282 6.69 -23.79 14.74
N ARG A 283 7.72 -23.37 15.49
CA ARG A 283 8.63 -24.28 16.22
C ARG A 283 8.14 -24.65 17.63
N LEU A 284 7.24 -23.85 18.20
CA LEU A 284 6.78 -24.00 19.60
C LEU A 284 5.28 -24.28 19.68
N TYR A 285 4.63 -24.59 18.56
CA TYR A 285 3.19 -24.69 18.43
C TYR A 285 2.55 -25.58 19.50
N SER A 286 3.05 -26.81 19.68
CA SER A 286 2.52 -27.76 20.68
C SER A 286 2.61 -27.20 22.10
N HIS A 287 3.78 -26.71 22.49
CA HIS A 287 4.02 -26.15 23.82
C HIS A 287 3.14 -24.93 24.09
N VAL A 288 3.04 -24.00 23.13
CA VAL A 288 2.18 -22.81 23.24
C VAL A 288 0.72 -23.19 23.39
N LEU A 289 0.28 -24.17 22.61
CA LEU A 289 -1.09 -24.65 22.63
C LEU A 289 -1.46 -25.30 23.96
N ASP A 290 -0.57 -26.13 24.53
CA ASP A 290 -0.79 -26.76 25.83
C ASP A 290 -0.88 -25.71 26.94
N ILE A 291 0.04 -24.73 26.93
CA ILE A 291 0.05 -23.63 27.91
C ILE A 291 -1.20 -22.76 27.82
N LEU A 292 -1.68 -22.44 26.61
CA LEU A 292 -2.91 -21.68 26.44
C LEU A 292 -4.15 -22.49 26.82
N ASN A 293 -4.16 -23.82 26.63
CA ASN A 293 -5.24 -24.69 27.12
C ASN A 293 -5.26 -24.78 28.65
N GLU A 294 -4.10 -24.91 29.29
CA GLU A 294 -3.97 -24.86 30.75
C GLU A 294 -4.53 -23.53 31.28
N LEU A 295 -4.12 -22.40 30.68
CA LEU A 295 -4.58 -21.06 31.05
C LEU A 295 -6.08 -20.85 30.80
N TRP A 296 -6.63 -21.38 29.70
CA TRP A 296 -8.07 -21.39 29.47
C TRP A 296 -8.79 -22.13 30.60
N THR A 297 -8.29 -23.31 30.97
CA THR A 297 -8.92 -24.19 31.96
C THR A 297 -8.91 -23.56 33.35
N SER A 298 -7.83 -22.88 33.72
CA SER A 298 -7.74 -22.15 34.99
C SER A 298 -8.45 -20.79 34.97
N SER A 299 -8.92 -20.32 33.81
CA SER A 299 -9.47 -18.98 33.53
C SER A 299 -8.49 -17.81 33.72
N SER A 300 -7.58 -17.90 34.69
CA SER A 300 -6.53 -16.93 34.96
C SER A 300 -5.40 -17.57 35.77
N THR A 301 -4.20 -17.00 35.69
CA THR A 301 -3.04 -17.41 36.51
C THR A 301 -2.26 -16.18 36.95
N VAL A 302 -1.69 -16.18 38.16
CA VAL A 302 -0.78 -15.12 38.62
C VAL A 302 0.43 -15.05 37.68
N GLU A 303 0.82 -13.85 37.23
CA GLU A 303 1.87 -13.65 36.22
C GLU A 303 3.17 -14.39 36.57
N ARG A 304 3.61 -14.32 37.83
CA ARG A 304 4.82 -15.02 38.29
C ARG A 304 4.74 -16.53 38.09
N LEU A 305 3.62 -17.14 38.48
CA LEU A 305 3.41 -18.59 38.32
C LEU A 305 3.31 -18.98 36.84
N PHE A 306 2.72 -18.13 36.01
CA PHE A 306 2.65 -18.35 34.57
C PHE A 306 4.05 -18.32 33.92
N ILE A 307 4.90 -17.38 34.32
CA ILE A 307 6.30 -17.29 33.85
C ILE A 307 7.13 -18.47 34.37
N GLU A 308 6.98 -18.86 35.63
CA GLU A 308 7.64 -20.05 36.20
C GLU A 308 7.24 -21.32 35.42
N ARG A 309 5.94 -21.49 35.10
CA ARG A 309 5.45 -22.59 34.27
C ARG A 309 6.04 -22.58 32.86
N LEU A 310 6.13 -21.41 32.22
CA LEU A 310 6.79 -21.27 30.92
C LEU A 310 8.27 -21.69 31.00
N HIS A 311 8.95 -21.34 32.10
CA HIS A 311 10.35 -21.70 32.34
C HIS A 311 10.59 -23.20 32.49
N GLU A 312 9.71 -23.90 33.20
CA GLU A 312 9.76 -25.36 33.29
C GLU A 312 9.68 -26.05 31.92
N VAL A 313 8.91 -25.49 30.99
CA VAL A 313 8.67 -26.09 29.67
C VAL A 313 9.70 -25.67 28.62
N LEU A 314 10.17 -24.41 28.67
CA LEU A 314 10.91 -23.79 27.58
C LEU A 314 12.31 -23.31 27.95
N GLY A 315 12.67 -23.36 29.24
CA GLY A 315 13.96 -22.89 29.75
C GLY A 315 14.24 -21.44 29.34
N ASP A 316 15.31 -21.24 28.58
CA ASP A 316 15.84 -19.93 28.22
C ASP A 316 14.90 -19.11 27.30
N LEU A 317 13.98 -19.75 26.58
CA LEU A 317 13.06 -19.07 25.64
C LEU A 317 11.85 -18.45 26.32
N THR A 318 11.75 -18.57 27.64
CA THR A 318 10.56 -18.20 28.44
C THR A 318 10.14 -16.76 28.27
N LEU A 319 11.08 -15.83 28.46
CA LEU A 319 10.77 -14.40 28.41
C LEU A 319 10.38 -14.00 26.98
N GLU A 320 11.09 -14.51 25.97
CA GLU A 320 10.77 -14.25 24.57
C GLU A 320 9.35 -14.71 24.24
N LEU A 321 8.98 -15.94 24.62
CA LEU A 321 7.64 -16.44 24.35
C LEU A 321 6.59 -15.65 25.13
N TYR A 322 6.82 -15.37 26.41
CA TYR A 322 5.90 -14.58 27.23
C TYR A 322 5.59 -13.23 26.58
N TYR A 323 6.64 -12.49 26.17
CA TYR A 323 6.46 -11.21 25.50
C TYR A 323 5.77 -11.34 24.15
N LYS A 324 6.06 -12.38 23.35
CA LYS A 324 5.35 -12.62 22.08
C LYS A 324 3.88 -12.93 22.30
N LEU A 325 3.52 -13.75 23.30
CA LEU A 325 2.13 -14.04 23.63
C LEU A 325 1.34 -12.79 24.00
N LEU A 326 1.92 -11.90 24.81
CA LEU A 326 1.32 -10.60 25.14
C LEU A 326 1.21 -9.71 23.90
N ARG A 327 2.31 -9.56 23.17
CA ARG A 327 2.45 -8.60 22.07
C ARG A 327 1.61 -8.96 20.85
N TYR A 328 1.53 -10.25 20.51
CA TYR A 328 0.66 -10.76 19.46
C TYR A 328 -0.80 -10.85 19.91
N GLY A 329 -1.06 -10.54 21.19
CA GLY A 329 -2.38 -10.43 21.77
C GLY A 329 -3.07 -11.78 21.95
N PHE A 330 -2.35 -12.85 22.29
CA PHE A 330 -2.95 -14.15 22.68
C PHE A 330 -3.32 -14.21 24.17
N ILE A 331 -2.60 -13.43 25.00
CA ILE A 331 -2.88 -13.29 26.43
C ILE A 331 -2.96 -11.81 26.79
N LEU A 332 -3.65 -11.51 27.89
CA LEU A 332 -3.74 -10.19 28.49
C LEU A 332 -3.14 -10.22 29.88
N ARG A 333 -2.50 -9.11 30.25
CA ARG A 333 -1.97 -8.86 31.59
C ARG A 333 -2.86 -7.85 32.29
N LEU A 334 -3.51 -8.26 33.36
CA LEU A 334 -4.47 -7.43 34.10
C LEU A 334 -3.95 -7.13 35.51
N PRO A 335 -4.11 -5.91 36.02
CA PRO A 335 -3.75 -5.57 37.39
C PRO A 335 -4.68 -6.30 38.38
N SER A 336 -4.12 -6.73 39.50
CA SER A 336 -4.81 -7.38 40.61
C SER A 336 -4.21 -6.92 41.95
N PRO A 337 -4.91 -7.08 43.09
CA PRO A 337 -4.38 -6.66 44.39
C PRO A 337 -3.01 -7.27 44.76
N GLY A 338 -2.69 -8.45 44.23
CA GLY A 338 -1.41 -9.14 44.45
C GLY A 338 -0.36 -8.92 43.36
N GLY A 339 -0.56 -7.97 42.45
CA GLY A 339 0.31 -7.73 41.30
C GLY A 339 -0.44 -7.88 39.99
N TYR A 340 -0.08 -8.86 39.17
CA TYR A 340 -0.71 -9.07 37.86
C TYR A 340 -1.19 -10.50 37.68
N VAL A 341 -2.31 -10.63 36.98
CA VAL A 341 -2.83 -11.90 36.49
C VAL A 341 -2.78 -11.91 34.98
N VAL A 342 -2.53 -13.10 34.43
CA VAL A 342 -2.55 -13.38 33.01
C VAL A 342 -3.84 -14.12 32.70
N VAL A 343 -4.52 -13.71 31.63
CA VAL A 343 -5.75 -14.34 31.11
C VAL A 343 -5.63 -14.52 29.60
N PRO A 344 -6.36 -15.46 28.98
CA PRO A 344 -6.45 -15.52 27.53
C PRO A 344 -7.17 -14.27 26.98
N SER A 345 -6.72 -13.74 25.85
CA SER A 345 -7.46 -12.71 25.11
C SER A 345 -8.55 -13.32 24.24
N ASN A 346 -9.46 -12.52 23.65
CA ASN A 346 -10.43 -13.04 22.69
C ASN A 346 -9.76 -13.73 21.49
N LYS A 347 -8.67 -13.16 20.96
CA LYS A 347 -7.85 -13.81 19.93
C LYS A 347 -7.26 -15.15 20.40
N GLY A 348 -6.75 -15.20 21.63
CA GLY A 348 -6.27 -16.44 22.27
C GLY A 348 -7.37 -17.49 22.33
N LEU A 349 -8.54 -17.09 22.81
CA LEU A 349 -9.71 -17.97 22.90
C LEU A 349 -10.16 -18.46 21.51
N ARG A 350 -10.28 -17.55 20.53
CA ARG A 350 -10.65 -17.86 19.13
C ARG A 350 -9.71 -18.89 18.51
N SER A 351 -8.40 -18.74 18.74
CA SER A 351 -7.37 -19.65 18.25
C SER A 351 -7.55 -21.08 18.79
N LEU A 352 -7.91 -21.21 20.08
CA LEU A 352 -8.18 -22.50 20.71
C LEU A 352 -9.50 -23.14 20.22
N LEU A 353 -10.54 -22.33 20.02
CA LEU A 353 -11.86 -22.80 19.55
C LEU A 353 -11.85 -23.24 18.08
N ASN A 354 -11.14 -22.53 17.21
CA ASN A 354 -11.01 -22.88 15.79
C ASN A 354 -10.42 -24.28 15.61
N ARG A 355 -9.48 -24.69 16.48
CA ARG A 355 -8.95 -26.06 16.49
C ARG A 355 -9.98 -27.10 16.88
N LYS A 356 -10.75 -26.88 17.97
CA LYS A 356 -11.80 -27.84 18.39
C LYS A 356 -12.82 -28.10 17.27
N ARG A 357 -13.05 -27.13 16.40
CA ARG A 357 -13.92 -27.27 15.22
C ARG A 357 -13.24 -27.99 14.05
N SER A 358 -11.95 -27.76 13.79
CA SER A 358 -11.21 -28.44 12.72
C SER A 358 -10.95 -29.91 13.03
N THR A 359 -10.63 -30.26 14.28
CA THR A 359 -10.46 -31.67 14.70
C THR A 359 -11.76 -32.46 14.56
N ARG A 360 -12.91 -31.87 14.92
CA ARG A 360 -14.24 -32.50 14.74
C ARG A 360 -14.68 -32.67 13.28
N ARG A 361 -14.15 -31.88 12.35
CA ARG A 361 -14.47 -31.98 10.91
C ARG A 361 -13.56 -32.96 10.16
N GLY A 362 -12.40 -33.33 10.72
CA GLY A 362 -11.52 -34.35 10.15
C GLY A 362 -11.84 -35.77 10.61
N GLU A 363 -12.74 -35.93 11.58
CA GLU A 363 -13.25 -37.21 12.09
C GLU A 363 -14.65 -37.56 11.52
N GLN A 364 -15.15 -36.76 10.58
CA GLN A 364 -16.33 -37.04 9.75
C GLN A 364 -15.89 -37.26 8.32
#